data_AF-A0A553UUH5-F1
#
_entry.id   AF-A0A553UUH5-F1
#
_cell.length_a   1.000
_cell.length_b   1.000
_cell.length_c   1.000
_cell.angle_alpha   90.00
_cell.angle_beta   90.00
_cell.angle_gamma   90.00
#
_symmetry.space_group_name_H-M   'P 1'
#
loop_
_entity.id
_entity.type
_entity.pdbx_description
1 polymer ?
#
loop_
_entity_poly.entity_id
_entity_poly.type
_entity_poly.pdbx_seq_one_letter_code
_entity_poly.pdbx_strand_id
1 'polypeptide(L)'
;MAVSVAGTHVTFTPPTGATALLGDFTDWLKQPPLPVVGGQPITLTLPRGAWVEYAWLDAAGQPFADPDNSQKSLNPWWNYPRAAEVGEYPRHWLWQGDATNNPAQRGEAHRMAWEGRVFSGKRRGYVYTPPGYDAARSYPVYYIQDGVAFYRTGKLSELLDRALVRDLIDPAILVFVEPLDRNAEYYLNERYFDFLQSEVLEQVEQRFSVSREAAGRGLWGASLGGLISLYTAWQHPDVFSKVISHSGAFIAAPDGRQGSTIDTTSAGEWLREQLQLRPPTDLQLSLDTGTLEWLLSPNRRMAAALQDLNIRHQYREYPSGHNWVTWQNALPEALLYMQGR
;
A
#
# COMPACT_ATOMS: atom_id res chain seq x y z
N MET A 1 -15.48 -4.91 28.84
CA MET A 1 -15.10 -5.12 27.43
C MET A 1 -14.37 -3.88 26.98
N ALA A 2 -13.18 -4.02 26.41
CA ALA A 2 -12.39 -2.89 25.92
C ALA A 2 -13.14 -2.07 24.87
N VAL A 3 -13.73 -2.78 23.89
CA VAL A 3 -14.53 -2.21 22.81
C VAL A 3 -15.85 -2.95 22.75
N SER A 4 -16.93 -2.21 22.53
CA SER A 4 -18.25 -2.78 22.23
C SER A 4 -18.85 -2.10 21.02
N VAL A 5 -19.58 -2.87 20.20
CA VAL A 5 -20.16 -2.40 18.94
C VAL A 5 -21.67 -2.65 18.97
N ALA A 6 -22.46 -1.59 18.80
CA ALA A 6 -23.92 -1.64 18.71
C ALA A 6 -24.38 -0.92 17.43
N GLY A 7 -24.62 -1.69 16.37
CA GLY A 7 -24.87 -1.14 15.04
C GLY A 7 -23.62 -0.44 14.51
N THR A 8 -23.70 0.88 14.32
CA THR A 8 -22.58 1.74 13.92
C THR A 8 -21.94 2.48 15.09
N HIS A 9 -22.45 2.30 16.31
CA HIS A 9 -21.88 2.94 17.51
C HIS A 9 -20.81 2.03 18.08
N VAL A 10 -19.60 2.55 18.21
CA VAL A 10 -18.45 1.85 18.79
C VAL A 10 -18.05 2.58 20.06
N THR A 11 -18.12 1.88 21.18
CA THR A 11 -17.77 2.41 22.50
C THR A 11 -16.43 1.84 22.94
N PHE A 12 -15.45 2.72 23.14
CA PHE A 12 -14.11 2.45 23.64
C PHE A 12 -14.06 2.76 25.14
N THR A 13 -13.75 1.76 25.96
CA THR A 13 -13.63 1.90 27.41
C THR A 13 -12.16 2.14 27.78
N PRO A 14 -11.81 3.26 28.42
CA PRO A 14 -10.42 3.57 28.74
C PRO A 14 -9.84 2.60 29.77
N PRO A 15 -8.68 1.97 29.51
CA PRO A 15 -7.96 1.20 30.53
C PRO A 15 -7.29 2.13 31.54
N THR A 16 -6.78 1.57 32.64
CA THR A 16 -6.02 2.34 33.63
C THR A 16 -4.85 3.08 32.99
N GLY A 17 -4.74 4.39 33.25
CA GLY A 17 -3.67 5.24 32.73
C GLY A 17 -3.95 5.88 31.37
N ALA A 18 -5.05 5.54 30.69
CA ALA A 18 -5.44 6.18 29.45
C ALA A 18 -5.91 7.63 29.68
N THR A 19 -5.33 8.57 28.93
CA THR A 19 -5.64 10.00 28.98
C THR A 19 -6.35 10.49 27.73
N ALA A 20 -6.13 9.84 26.59
CA ALA A 20 -6.80 10.15 25.33
C ALA A 20 -6.82 8.94 24.40
N LEU A 21 -7.73 8.96 23.43
CA LEU A 21 -7.93 7.97 22.39
C LEU A 21 -7.50 8.55 21.04
N LEU A 22 -6.74 7.81 20.25
CA LEU A 22 -6.46 8.12 18.85
C LEU A 22 -6.62 6.90 17.96
N GLY A 23 -6.69 7.11 16.66
CA GLY A 23 -6.77 6.04 15.68
C GLY A 23 -7.05 6.56 14.29
N ASP A 24 -7.61 5.71 13.44
CA ASP A 24 -7.97 6.08 12.07
C ASP A 24 -8.95 7.28 12.02
N PHE A 25 -9.86 7.39 12.99
CA PHE A 25 -10.82 8.51 13.11
C PHE A 25 -10.19 9.85 13.54
N THR A 26 -8.94 9.87 13.99
CA THR A 26 -8.16 11.11 14.23
C THR A 26 -6.99 11.25 13.26
N ASP A 27 -6.95 10.44 12.20
CA ASP A 27 -5.78 10.34 11.32
C ASP A 27 -4.47 10.17 12.14
N TRP A 28 -4.57 9.38 13.20
CA TRP A 28 -3.55 9.19 14.24
C TRP A 28 -3.11 10.50 14.91
N LEU A 29 -2.09 11.16 14.36
CA LEU A 29 -1.46 12.36 14.90
C LEU A 29 -1.80 13.64 14.11
N LYS A 30 -2.64 13.55 13.08
CA LYS A 30 -3.01 14.72 12.24
C LYS A 30 -4.19 15.50 12.80
N GLN A 31 -5.04 14.87 13.61
CA GLN A 31 -6.07 15.55 14.39
C GLN A 31 -5.79 15.37 15.89
N PRO A 32 -6.27 16.30 16.74
CA PRO A 32 -6.17 16.14 18.19
C PRO A 32 -6.78 14.81 18.65
N PRO A 33 -6.11 14.08 19.57
CA PRO A 33 -6.68 12.87 20.14
C PRO A 33 -7.91 13.21 21.00
N LEU A 34 -8.82 12.25 21.13
CA LEU A 34 -10.08 12.42 21.87
C LEU A 34 -9.81 12.25 23.38
N PRO A 35 -9.99 13.28 24.21
CA PRO A 35 -9.63 13.21 25.63
C PRO A 35 -10.54 12.26 26.41
N VAL A 36 -9.96 11.52 27.35
CA VAL A 36 -10.71 10.75 28.35
C VAL A 36 -11.11 11.69 29.48
N VAL A 37 -12.42 11.89 29.66
CA VAL A 37 -12.96 12.78 30.71
C VAL A 37 -13.56 11.93 31.83
N GLY A 38 -13.00 12.02 33.03
CA GLY A 38 -13.52 11.31 34.21
C GLY A 38 -13.59 9.79 34.07
N GLY A 39 -12.67 9.21 33.28
CA GLY A 39 -12.64 7.76 32.98
C GLY A 39 -13.84 7.26 32.16
N GLN A 40 -14.63 8.17 31.57
CA GLN A 40 -15.83 7.79 30.82
C GLN A 40 -15.47 7.14 29.46
N PRO A 41 -16.24 6.13 29.02
CA PRO A 41 -16.11 5.59 27.68
C PRO A 41 -16.35 6.63 26.58
N ILE A 42 -15.65 6.48 25.47
CA ILE A 42 -15.82 7.32 24.28
C ILE A 42 -16.62 6.53 23.25
N THR A 43 -17.73 7.10 22.77
CA THR A 43 -18.57 6.45 21.75
C THR A 43 -18.51 7.23 20.44
N LEU A 44 -18.14 6.52 19.37
CA LEU A 44 -18.04 7.06 18.02
C LEU A 44 -19.10 6.41 17.12
N THR A 45 -19.57 7.16 16.12
CA THR A 45 -20.33 6.59 15.00
C THR A 45 -19.36 6.28 13.87
N LEU A 46 -19.18 5.00 13.56
CA LEU A 46 -18.27 4.51 12.54
C LEU A 46 -19.03 3.76 11.44
N PRO A 47 -18.55 3.76 10.18
CA PRO A 47 -19.23 3.10 9.08
C PRO A 47 -19.45 1.61 9.36
N ARG A 48 -20.58 1.06 8.93
CA ARG A 48 -20.80 -0.39 8.96
C ARG A 48 -19.77 -1.09 8.09
N GLY A 49 -19.30 -2.23 8.56
CA GLY A 49 -18.28 -3.04 7.92
C GLY A 49 -16.90 -2.43 8.02
N ALA A 50 -16.66 -1.50 8.95
CA ALA A 50 -15.37 -0.86 9.10
C ALA A 50 -14.38 -1.69 9.93
N TRP A 51 -13.11 -1.65 9.55
CA TRP A 51 -11.99 -2.05 10.39
C TRP A 51 -11.26 -0.79 10.83
N VAL A 52 -11.21 -0.54 12.14
CA VAL A 52 -10.69 0.72 12.67
C VAL A 52 -9.54 0.44 13.61
N GLU A 53 -8.34 0.89 13.26
CA GLU A 53 -7.21 0.87 14.19
C GLU A 53 -7.30 2.01 15.20
N TYR A 54 -6.91 1.73 16.44
CA TYR A 54 -6.85 2.69 17.53
C TYR A 54 -5.75 2.35 18.55
N ALA A 55 -5.41 3.34 19.38
CA ALA A 55 -4.54 3.21 20.54
C ALA A 55 -4.93 4.22 21.63
N TRP A 56 -4.48 3.98 22.86
CA TRP A 56 -4.62 4.92 23.96
C TRP A 56 -3.33 5.72 24.15
N LEU A 57 -3.43 6.96 24.61
CA LEU A 57 -2.29 7.75 25.09
C LEU A 57 -2.20 7.68 26.61
N ASP A 58 -0.99 7.64 27.14
CA ASP A 58 -0.72 7.77 28.58
C ASP A 58 -0.57 9.26 29.00
N ALA A 59 -0.22 9.50 30.26
CA ALA A 59 -0.01 10.86 30.79
C ALA A 59 1.18 11.60 30.17
N ALA A 60 2.13 10.87 29.53
CA ALA A 60 3.24 11.43 28.79
C ALA A 60 2.92 11.63 27.29
N GLY A 61 1.68 11.33 26.87
CA GLY A 61 1.27 11.39 25.47
C GLY A 61 1.85 10.27 24.61
N GLN A 62 2.33 9.17 25.20
CA GLN A 62 2.86 8.03 24.45
C GLN A 62 1.74 7.03 24.10
N PRO A 63 1.67 6.55 22.85
CA PRO A 63 0.69 5.56 22.45
C PRO A 63 1.02 4.19 23.05
N PHE A 64 0.01 3.53 23.60
CA PHE A 64 0.09 2.17 24.12
C PHE A 64 -1.12 1.34 23.69
N ALA A 65 -0.94 0.02 23.71
CA ALA A 65 -1.99 -0.92 23.35
C ALA A 65 -3.09 -0.95 24.40
N ASP A 66 -4.33 -1.07 23.96
CA ASP A 66 -5.41 -1.47 24.84
C ASP A 66 -5.12 -2.90 25.38
N PRO A 67 -4.88 -3.07 26.69
CA PRO A 67 -4.53 -4.36 27.27
C PRO A 67 -5.72 -5.32 27.29
N ASP A 68 -6.95 -4.78 27.22
CA ASP A 68 -8.19 -5.54 27.33
C ASP A 68 -8.76 -5.89 25.95
N ASN A 69 -8.11 -5.46 24.86
CA ASN A 69 -8.45 -5.82 23.49
C ASN A 69 -7.35 -6.72 22.87
N SER A 70 -7.69 -7.98 22.61
CA SER A 70 -6.78 -8.93 21.95
C SER A 70 -6.75 -8.81 20.42
N GLN A 71 -7.65 -8.03 19.81
CA GLN A 71 -7.73 -7.85 18.37
C GLN A 71 -6.59 -6.94 17.89
N LYS A 72 -5.47 -7.55 17.52
CA LYS A 72 -4.35 -6.87 16.89
C LYS A 72 -4.69 -6.51 15.45
N SER A 73 -4.11 -5.41 14.96
CA SER A 73 -4.13 -5.10 13.54
C SER A 73 -2.87 -5.59 12.84
N LEU A 74 -2.96 -5.68 11.51
CA LEU A 74 -1.83 -5.99 10.65
C LEU A 74 -0.94 -4.75 10.58
N ASN A 75 0.06 -4.66 11.46
CA ASN A 75 0.95 -3.50 11.50
C ASN A 75 2.42 -3.93 11.70
N PRO A 76 3.30 -3.70 10.72
CA PRO A 76 4.70 -4.12 10.80
C PRO A 76 5.60 -3.10 11.53
N TRP A 77 5.11 -1.89 11.80
CA TRP A 77 5.91 -0.79 12.36
C TRP A 77 5.67 -0.58 13.84
N TRP A 78 4.43 -0.79 14.29
CA TRP A 78 4.05 -0.59 15.68
C TRP A 78 3.30 -1.81 16.21
N ASN A 79 3.57 -2.15 17.47
CA ASN A 79 2.94 -3.27 18.16
C ASN A 79 1.73 -2.86 19.03
N TYR A 80 1.53 -1.55 19.19
CA TYR A 80 0.48 -0.99 20.03
C TYR A 80 -0.92 -0.95 19.38
N PRO A 81 -1.09 -0.78 18.05
CA PRO A 81 -2.43 -0.66 17.49
C PRO A 81 -3.32 -1.87 17.81
N ARG A 82 -4.55 -1.58 18.17
CA ARG A 82 -5.65 -2.54 18.29
C ARG A 82 -6.73 -2.18 17.28
N ALA A 83 -7.61 -3.12 17.00
CA ALA A 83 -8.66 -2.91 16.03
C ALA A 83 -10.05 -3.07 16.66
N ALA A 84 -11.01 -2.34 16.09
CA ALA A 84 -12.43 -2.52 16.28
C ALA A 84 -13.06 -2.87 14.92
N GLU A 85 -13.84 -3.96 14.87
CA GLU A 85 -14.59 -4.36 13.68
C GLU A 85 -16.07 -3.97 13.84
N VAL A 86 -16.58 -3.12 12.95
CA VAL A 86 -17.94 -2.58 13.03
C VAL A 86 -18.90 -3.49 12.30
N GLY A 87 -19.37 -4.53 12.98
CA GLY A 87 -20.13 -5.61 12.35
C GLY A 87 -19.17 -6.65 11.75
N GLU A 88 -19.14 -6.75 10.42
CA GLU A 88 -18.22 -7.63 9.68
C GLU A 88 -17.46 -6.83 8.63
N TYR A 89 -16.12 -6.81 8.72
CA TYR A 89 -15.26 -6.21 7.72
C TYR A 89 -15.18 -7.13 6.49
N PRO A 90 -15.63 -6.66 5.31
CA PRO A 90 -15.67 -7.50 4.13
C PRO A 90 -14.25 -7.81 3.65
N ARG A 91 -13.86 -9.08 3.72
CA ARG A 91 -12.57 -9.56 3.21
C ARG A 91 -12.75 -10.16 1.83
N HIS A 92 -11.88 -9.78 0.90
CA HIS A 92 -11.91 -10.32 -0.45
C HIS A 92 -11.78 -11.85 -0.42
N TRP A 93 -12.62 -12.53 -1.20
CA TRP A 93 -12.79 -13.99 -1.15
C TRP A 93 -11.51 -14.77 -1.49
N LEU A 94 -10.57 -14.19 -2.25
CA LEU A 94 -9.25 -14.80 -2.49
C LEU A 94 -8.42 -15.00 -1.22
N TRP A 95 -8.68 -14.21 -0.17
CA TRP A 95 -8.07 -14.39 1.16
C TRP A 95 -8.77 -15.45 2.00
N GLN A 96 -9.93 -15.95 1.57
CA GLN A 96 -10.65 -17.01 2.26
C GLN A 96 -10.10 -18.38 1.90
N GLY A 97 -10.25 -19.33 2.84
CA GLY A 97 -9.68 -20.67 2.74
C GLY A 97 -8.16 -20.70 2.93
N ASP A 98 -7.65 -21.92 3.09
CA ASP A 98 -6.23 -22.14 3.32
C ASP A 98 -5.39 -21.77 2.09
N ALA A 99 -4.17 -21.31 2.35
CA ALA A 99 -3.16 -21.22 1.31
C ALA A 99 -2.92 -22.63 0.73
N THR A 100 -2.44 -22.70 -0.51
CA THR A 100 -2.09 -24.01 -1.06
C THR A 100 -0.98 -24.66 -0.23
N ASN A 101 -1.28 -25.86 0.30
CA ASN A 101 -0.31 -26.70 0.99
C ASN A 101 0.52 -27.53 0.03
N ASN A 102 0.23 -27.50 -1.28
CA ASN A 102 0.98 -28.21 -2.30
C ASN A 102 2.21 -27.37 -2.73
N PRO A 103 3.44 -27.80 -2.46
CA PRO A 103 4.64 -27.05 -2.84
C PRO A 103 4.74 -26.81 -4.35
N ALA A 104 4.18 -27.69 -5.19
CA ALA A 104 4.19 -27.53 -6.64
C ALA A 104 3.29 -26.37 -7.14
N GLN A 105 2.38 -25.88 -6.30
CA GLN A 105 1.51 -24.75 -6.58
C GLN A 105 2.04 -23.43 -6.02
N ARG A 106 3.25 -23.44 -5.45
CA ARG A 106 3.91 -22.26 -4.91
C ARG A 106 5.08 -21.87 -5.79
N GLY A 107 5.21 -20.57 -6.00
CA GLY A 107 6.38 -19.98 -6.61
C GLY A 107 7.61 -20.01 -5.72
N GLU A 108 8.72 -19.50 -6.25
CA GLU A 108 10.02 -19.48 -5.58
C GLU A 108 10.48 -18.04 -5.33
N ALA A 109 11.00 -17.77 -4.13
CA ALA A 109 11.53 -16.46 -3.75
C ALA A 109 13.07 -16.46 -3.80
N HIS A 110 13.61 -15.66 -4.70
CA HIS A 110 15.04 -15.48 -4.94
C HIS A 110 15.52 -14.19 -4.25
N ARG A 111 16.51 -14.29 -3.37
CA ARG A 111 17.07 -13.12 -2.68
C ARG A 111 18.01 -12.36 -3.60
N MET A 112 17.91 -11.03 -3.59
CA MET A 112 18.85 -10.12 -4.20
C MET A 112 19.53 -9.27 -3.14
N ALA A 113 20.82 -9.02 -3.33
CA ALA A 113 21.57 -8.02 -2.59
C ALA A 113 22.66 -7.46 -3.50
N TRP A 114 22.90 -6.15 -3.43
CA TRP A 114 23.89 -5.46 -4.24
C TRP A 114 24.32 -4.15 -3.56
N GLU A 115 25.43 -3.57 -4.01
CA GLU A 115 25.85 -2.25 -3.55
C GLU A 115 25.20 -1.18 -4.44
N GLY A 116 24.50 -0.23 -3.82
CA GLY A 116 23.80 0.84 -4.53
C GLY A 116 24.76 1.87 -5.13
N ARG A 117 24.56 2.19 -6.40
CA ARG A 117 25.36 3.14 -7.19
C ARG A 117 24.68 4.50 -7.28
N VAL A 118 23.36 4.52 -7.45
CA VAL A 118 22.53 5.74 -7.51
C VAL A 118 22.24 6.23 -6.09
N PHE A 119 21.72 5.37 -5.24
CA PHE A 119 21.58 5.62 -3.80
C PHE A 119 22.63 4.79 -3.08
N SER A 120 23.52 5.43 -2.33
CA SER A 120 24.60 4.73 -1.65
C SER A 120 24.07 3.78 -0.57
N GLY A 121 24.76 2.66 -0.40
CA GLY A 121 24.48 1.67 0.64
C GLY A 121 24.03 0.33 0.08
N LYS A 122 24.07 -0.68 0.95
CA LYS A 122 23.75 -2.05 0.59
C LYS A 122 22.25 -2.26 0.39
N ARG A 123 21.86 -2.55 -0.83
CA ARG A 123 20.46 -2.79 -1.24
C ARG A 123 20.08 -4.25 -1.05
N ARG A 124 18.79 -4.49 -0.89
CA ARG A 124 18.19 -5.83 -0.79
C ARG A 124 16.86 -5.86 -1.54
N GLY A 125 16.53 -7.02 -2.09
CA GLY A 125 15.25 -7.26 -2.72
C GLY A 125 14.94 -8.75 -2.83
N TYR A 126 13.76 -9.06 -3.36
CA TYR A 126 13.35 -10.42 -3.66
C TYR A 126 12.72 -10.46 -5.04
N VAL A 127 13.06 -11.48 -5.83
CA VAL A 127 12.30 -11.82 -7.04
C VAL A 127 11.48 -13.06 -6.73
N TYR A 128 10.18 -12.99 -6.96
CA TYR A 128 9.29 -14.12 -6.85
C TYR A 128 8.90 -14.60 -8.24
N THR A 129 9.29 -15.83 -8.56
CA THR A 129 8.92 -16.49 -9.82
C THR A 129 7.68 -17.37 -9.59
N PRO A 130 6.71 -17.39 -10.53
CA PRO A 130 5.51 -18.19 -10.38
C PRO A 130 5.81 -19.69 -10.38
N PRO A 131 4.89 -20.55 -9.86
CA PRO A 131 5.04 -22.00 -9.97
C PRO A 131 5.19 -22.42 -11.44
N GLY A 132 6.13 -23.34 -11.69
CA GLY A 132 6.42 -23.80 -13.06
C GLY A 132 7.14 -22.76 -13.94
N TYR A 133 7.83 -21.78 -13.34
CA TYR A 133 8.66 -20.83 -14.07
C TYR A 133 9.60 -21.52 -15.06
N ASP A 134 9.64 -20.97 -16.28
CA ASP A 134 10.39 -21.47 -17.42
C ASP A 134 11.09 -20.29 -18.11
N ALA A 135 12.42 -20.32 -18.15
CA ALA A 135 13.25 -19.27 -18.74
C ALA A 135 13.04 -19.10 -20.26
N ALA A 136 12.40 -20.06 -20.94
CA ALA A 136 12.04 -19.94 -22.36
C ALA A 136 10.80 -19.06 -22.61
N ARG A 137 10.00 -18.77 -21.58
CA ARG A 137 8.81 -17.90 -21.66
C ARG A 137 9.15 -16.50 -21.16
N SER A 138 8.50 -15.46 -21.68
CA SER A 138 8.59 -14.10 -21.12
C SER A 138 7.38 -13.81 -20.24
N TYR A 139 7.61 -13.32 -19.02
CA TYR A 139 6.57 -13.04 -18.03
C TYR A 139 6.34 -11.53 -17.84
N PRO A 140 5.10 -11.07 -17.65
CA PRO A 140 4.84 -9.76 -17.07
C PRO A 140 5.55 -9.63 -15.71
N VAL A 141 6.02 -8.43 -15.38
CA VAL A 141 6.77 -8.15 -14.16
C VAL A 141 6.23 -6.92 -13.44
N TYR A 142 6.07 -7.03 -12.12
CA TYR A 142 5.70 -5.91 -11.24
C TYR A 142 6.86 -5.58 -10.30
N TYR A 143 7.30 -4.33 -10.29
CA TYR A 143 8.30 -3.80 -9.37
C TYR A 143 7.58 -3.15 -8.19
N ILE A 144 7.72 -3.76 -7.02
CA ILE A 144 6.93 -3.46 -5.82
C ILE A 144 7.77 -2.69 -4.82
N GLN A 145 7.30 -1.49 -4.50
CA GLN A 145 7.88 -0.59 -3.51
C GLN A 145 7.56 -1.08 -2.09
N ASP A 146 8.39 -0.71 -1.11
CA ASP A 146 8.27 -1.26 0.26
C ASP A 146 8.27 -2.79 0.27
N GLY A 147 9.15 -3.38 -0.53
CA GLY A 147 9.11 -4.78 -0.92
C GLY A 147 9.04 -5.78 0.23
N VAL A 148 9.76 -5.54 1.34
CA VAL A 148 9.70 -6.43 2.51
C VAL A 148 8.30 -6.45 3.11
N ALA A 149 7.64 -5.30 3.16
CA ALA A 149 6.32 -5.17 3.76
C ALA A 149 5.24 -5.80 2.87
N PHE A 150 5.27 -5.61 1.55
CA PHE A 150 4.35 -6.32 0.65
C PHE A 150 4.58 -7.84 0.63
N TYR A 151 5.84 -8.28 0.73
CA TYR A 151 6.16 -9.71 0.79
C TYR A 151 5.68 -10.36 2.09
N ARG A 152 5.97 -9.75 3.25
CA ARG A 152 5.71 -10.36 4.58
C ARG A 152 4.32 -10.04 5.12
N THR A 153 3.94 -8.77 5.06
CA THR A 153 2.71 -8.24 5.65
C THR A 153 1.56 -8.33 4.64
N GLY A 154 1.79 -7.83 3.43
CA GLY A 154 0.82 -7.92 2.33
C GLY A 154 0.60 -9.34 1.83
N LYS A 155 1.59 -10.24 2.00
CA LYS A 155 1.57 -11.62 1.48
C LYS A 155 1.28 -11.70 -0.02
N LEU A 156 1.83 -10.75 -0.78
CA LEU A 156 1.50 -10.61 -2.19
C LEU A 156 1.90 -11.83 -3.04
N SER A 157 2.97 -12.54 -2.69
CA SER A 157 3.34 -13.81 -3.33
C SER A 157 2.31 -14.92 -3.09
N GLU A 158 1.77 -15.02 -1.87
CA GLU A 158 0.70 -15.97 -1.55
C GLU A 158 -0.59 -15.64 -2.32
N LEU A 159 -0.89 -14.35 -2.49
CA LEU A 159 -2.03 -13.93 -3.31
C LEU A 159 -1.86 -14.33 -4.78
N LEU A 160 -0.67 -14.14 -5.34
CA LEU A 160 -0.37 -14.56 -6.70
C LEU A 160 -0.62 -16.06 -6.88
N ASP A 161 -0.09 -16.89 -5.97
CA ASP A 161 -0.32 -18.34 -5.98
C ASP A 161 -1.82 -18.67 -5.88
N ARG A 162 -2.55 -18.02 -4.96
CA ARG A 162 -4.00 -18.21 -4.77
C ARG A 162 -4.80 -17.90 -6.04
N ALA A 163 -4.41 -16.86 -6.78
CA ALA A 163 -5.06 -16.47 -8.02
C ALA A 163 -4.70 -17.43 -9.17
N LEU A 164 -3.44 -17.89 -9.25
CA LEU A 164 -2.99 -18.87 -10.24
C LEU A 164 -3.65 -20.23 -10.08
N VAL A 165 -3.75 -20.75 -8.85
CA VAL A 165 -4.41 -22.03 -8.55
C VAL A 165 -5.89 -22.04 -8.96
N ARG A 166 -6.49 -20.86 -9.09
CA ARG A 166 -7.89 -20.67 -9.50
C ARG A 166 -8.05 -20.26 -10.96
N ASP A 167 -6.96 -20.28 -11.74
CA ASP A 167 -6.92 -19.88 -13.15
C ASP A 167 -7.46 -18.46 -13.42
N LEU A 168 -7.31 -17.56 -12.45
CA LEU A 168 -7.84 -16.19 -12.56
C LEU A 168 -6.89 -15.25 -13.27
N ILE A 169 -5.58 -15.53 -13.27
CA ILE A 169 -4.55 -14.67 -13.84
C ILE A 169 -3.54 -15.49 -14.62
N ASP A 170 -2.83 -14.83 -15.53
CA ASP A 170 -1.62 -15.42 -16.12
C ASP A 170 -0.43 -15.29 -15.15
N PRO A 171 0.56 -16.21 -15.21
CA PRO A 171 1.78 -16.12 -14.42
C PRO A 171 2.52 -14.80 -14.60
N ALA A 172 2.96 -14.20 -13.51
CA ALA A 172 3.76 -12.97 -13.49
C ALA A 172 4.90 -13.08 -12.48
N ILE A 173 5.95 -12.27 -12.68
CA ILE A 173 7.07 -12.14 -11.75
C ILE A 173 6.85 -10.92 -10.85
N LEU A 174 7.14 -11.06 -9.56
CA LEU A 174 7.07 -9.97 -8.59
C LEU A 174 8.48 -9.62 -8.11
N VAL A 175 8.89 -8.36 -8.23
CA VAL A 175 10.19 -7.86 -7.79
C VAL A 175 9.99 -6.93 -6.60
N PHE A 176 10.24 -7.41 -5.40
CA PHE A 176 10.10 -6.67 -4.15
C PHE A 176 11.36 -5.85 -3.88
N VAL A 177 11.25 -4.52 -3.98
CA VAL A 177 12.35 -3.56 -3.84
C VAL A 177 12.22 -2.81 -2.51
N GLU A 178 13.24 -2.91 -1.66
CA GLU A 178 13.27 -2.21 -0.38
C GLU A 178 14.02 -0.87 -0.51
N PRO A 179 13.46 0.25 0.00
CA PRO A 179 14.18 1.52 0.08
C PRO A 179 15.18 1.54 1.24
N LEU A 180 16.21 2.39 1.17
CA LEU A 180 17.07 2.70 2.31
C LEU A 180 16.64 3.99 2.99
N ASP A 181 16.48 5.06 2.20
CA ASP A 181 15.85 6.31 2.64
C ASP A 181 14.54 6.48 1.87
N ARG A 182 13.47 5.92 2.44
CA ARG A 182 12.14 5.93 1.82
C ARG A 182 11.66 7.33 1.45
N ASN A 183 11.92 8.33 2.30
CA ASN A 183 11.45 9.69 2.07
C ASN A 183 12.25 10.38 0.95
N ALA A 184 13.57 10.20 0.93
CA ALA A 184 14.40 10.77 -0.13
C ALA A 184 14.21 10.06 -1.47
N GLU A 185 13.99 8.74 -1.47
CA GLU A 185 13.84 7.94 -2.68
C GLU A 185 12.44 8.09 -3.29
N TYR A 186 11.36 8.11 -2.50
CA TYR A 186 10.00 8.01 -3.02
C TYR A 186 9.26 9.36 -3.17
N TYR A 187 9.79 10.46 -2.65
CA TYR A 187 9.11 11.75 -2.77
C TYR A 187 9.51 12.49 -4.05
N LEU A 188 8.80 12.19 -5.15
CA LEU A 188 8.93 12.85 -6.47
C LEU A 188 10.38 12.95 -6.97
N ASN A 189 11.22 11.95 -6.69
CA ASN A 189 12.65 11.99 -7.00
C ASN A 189 12.95 11.29 -8.33
N GLU A 190 13.39 12.06 -9.33
CA GLU A 190 13.76 11.55 -10.67
C GLU A 190 14.86 10.49 -10.62
N ARG A 191 15.80 10.61 -9.67
CA ARG A 191 16.88 9.63 -9.50
C ARG A 191 16.37 8.23 -9.14
N TYR A 192 15.12 8.10 -8.71
CA TYR A 192 14.53 6.80 -8.44
C TYR A 192 14.41 5.95 -9.72
N PHE A 193 14.13 6.58 -10.86
CA PHE A 193 14.14 5.87 -12.14
C PHE A 193 15.54 5.39 -12.51
N ASP A 194 16.58 6.22 -12.34
CA ASP A 194 17.96 5.81 -12.59
C ASP A 194 18.33 4.58 -11.75
N PHE A 195 17.92 4.55 -10.49
CA PHE A 195 18.10 3.39 -9.61
C PHE A 195 17.36 2.15 -10.13
N LEU A 196 16.08 2.27 -10.48
CA LEU A 196 15.33 1.15 -11.05
C LEU A 196 15.98 0.64 -12.33
N GLN A 197 16.27 1.51 -13.28
CA GLN A 197 16.82 1.15 -14.59
C GLN A 197 18.21 0.52 -14.47
N SER A 198 19.13 1.21 -13.80
CA SER A 198 20.55 0.82 -13.78
C SER A 198 20.89 -0.23 -12.73
N GLU A 199 20.02 -0.52 -11.77
CA GLU A 199 20.35 -1.49 -10.72
C GLU A 199 19.33 -2.61 -10.60
N VAL A 200 18.03 -2.30 -10.70
CA VAL A 200 16.99 -3.31 -10.47
C VAL A 200 16.66 -4.04 -11.76
N LEU A 201 16.24 -3.33 -12.81
CA LEU A 201 15.87 -3.89 -14.11
C LEU A 201 17.06 -4.65 -14.72
N GLU A 202 18.25 -4.04 -14.74
CA GLU A 202 19.46 -4.67 -15.26
C GLU A 202 19.70 -6.05 -14.60
N GLN A 203 19.64 -6.14 -13.26
CA GLN A 203 19.88 -7.39 -12.56
C GLN A 203 18.77 -8.42 -12.74
N VAL A 204 17.51 -7.97 -12.79
CA VAL A 204 16.35 -8.85 -12.98
C VAL A 204 16.38 -9.44 -14.39
N GLU A 205 16.60 -8.63 -15.41
CA GLU A 205 16.57 -9.03 -16.82
C GLU A 205 17.76 -9.88 -17.26
N GLN A 206 18.86 -9.85 -16.50
CA GLN A 206 20.00 -10.75 -16.69
C GLN A 206 19.76 -12.15 -16.12
N ARG A 207 18.87 -12.28 -15.12
CA ARG A 207 18.70 -13.52 -14.33
C ARG A 207 17.35 -14.20 -14.52
N PHE A 208 16.33 -13.44 -14.90
CA PHE A 208 14.95 -13.88 -15.04
C PHE A 208 14.38 -13.45 -16.38
N SER A 209 13.53 -14.30 -16.95
CA SER A 209 12.87 -14.04 -18.23
C SER A 209 11.64 -13.17 -18.01
N VAL A 210 11.86 -11.86 -17.91
CA VAL A 210 10.79 -10.86 -17.77
C VAL A 210 10.53 -10.13 -19.08
N SER A 211 9.35 -9.56 -19.23
CA SER A 211 9.04 -8.65 -20.34
C SER A 211 9.92 -7.40 -20.26
N ARG A 212 10.43 -6.99 -21.43
CA ARG A 212 11.22 -5.77 -21.59
C ARG A 212 10.42 -4.61 -22.21
N GLU A 213 9.16 -4.87 -22.53
CA GLU A 213 8.24 -3.88 -23.11
C GLU A 213 7.41 -3.22 -22.02
N ALA A 214 7.04 -1.94 -22.20
CA ALA A 214 6.25 -1.19 -21.23
C ALA A 214 4.94 -1.89 -20.82
N ALA A 215 4.26 -2.49 -21.80
CA ALA A 215 2.99 -3.22 -21.60
C ALA A 215 3.10 -4.41 -20.62
N GLY A 216 4.30 -4.98 -20.49
CA GLY A 216 4.59 -6.08 -19.58
C GLY A 216 5.22 -5.67 -18.26
N ARG A 217 5.43 -4.37 -18.01
CA ARG A 217 6.08 -3.84 -16.81
C ARG A 217 5.13 -2.95 -16.00
N GLY A 218 4.98 -3.29 -14.72
CA GLY A 218 4.18 -2.51 -13.78
C GLY A 218 4.97 -2.04 -12.56
N LEU A 219 4.53 -0.94 -11.96
CA LEU A 219 4.97 -0.44 -10.67
C LEU A 219 3.85 -0.61 -9.65
N TRP A 220 4.19 -0.97 -8.42
CA TRP A 220 3.21 -1.24 -7.36
C TRP A 220 3.70 -0.65 -6.03
N GLY A 221 2.94 0.24 -5.40
CA GLY A 221 3.27 0.68 -4.04
C GLY A 221 2.10 1.20 -3.22
N ALA A 222 2.38 1.48 -1.95
CA ALA A 222 1.42 2.10 -1.02
C ALA A 222 1.95 3.44 -0.50
N SER A 223 1.06 4.42 -0.25
CA SER A 223 1.44 5.73 0.29
C SER A 223 2.49 6.43 -0.60
N LEU A 224 3.67 6.79 -0.08
CA LEU A 224 4.80 7.28 -0.91
C LEU A 224 5.22 6.29 -2.01
N GLY A 225 5.11 4.98 -1.78
CA GLY A 225 5.34 3.96 -2.81
C GLY A 225 4.35 4.08 -3.98
N GLY A 226 3.10 4.46 -3.70
CA GLY A 226 2.10 4.74 -4.74
C GLY A 226 2.39 6.04 -5.49
N LEU A 227 2.82 7.09 -4.76
CA LEU A 227 3.26 8.36 -5.33
C LEU A 227 4.43 8.17 -6.31
N ILE A 228 5.52 7.52 -5.87
CA ILE A 228 6.69 7.32 -6.73
C ILE A 228 6.38 6.41 -7.91
N SER A 229 5.53 5.39 -7.72
CA SER A 229 5.14 4.48 -8.81
C SER A 229 4.41 5.23 -9.93
N LEU A 230 3.43 6.08 -9.58
CA LEU A 230 2.74 6.90 -10.58
C LEU A 230 3.66 7.95 -11.19
N TYR A 231 4.45 8.64 -10.38
CA TYR A 231 5.40 9.64 -10.86
C TYR A 231 6.39 9.06 -11.87
N THR A 232 7.02 7.92 -11.55
CA THR A 232 7.98 7.25 -12.43
C THR A 232 7.33 6.76 -13.72
N ALA A 233 6.14 6.15 -13.67
CA ALA A 233 5.45 5.71 -14.91
C ALA A 233 5.02 6.88 -15.79
N TRP A 234 4.58 8.00 -15.19
CA TRP A 234 4.23 9.21 -15.92
C TRP A 234 5.44 9.86 -16.61
N GLN A 235 6.62 9.82 -15.97
CA GLN A 235 7.86 10.31 -16.57
C GLN A 235 8.42 9.37 -17.64
N HIS A 236 8.23 8.06 -17.48
CA HIS A 236 8.83 7.02 -18.33
C HIS A 236 7.77 6.03 -18.86
N PRO A 237 6.79 6.50 -19.65
CA PRO A 237 5.71 5.65 -20.16
C PRO A 237 6.19 4.61 -21.19
N ASP A 238 7.37 4.82 -21.77
CA ASP A 238 8.08 3.89 -22.65
C ASP A 238 8.70 2.70 -21.90
N VAL A 239 8.79 2.78 -20.57
CA VAL A 239 9.34 1.72 -19.71
C VAL A 239 8.28 1.06 -18.84
N PHE A 240 7.32 1.83 -18.33
CA PHE A 240 6.26 1.33 -17.44
C PHE A 240 4.90 1.82 -17.90
N SER A 241 3.97 0.89 -18.15
CA SER A 241 2.62 1.23 -18.60
C SER A 241 1.52 0.82 -17.60
N LYS A 242 1.90 0.27 -16.44
CA LYS A 242 0.96 -0.20 -15.41
C LYS A 242 1.35 0.33 -14.02
N VAL A 243 0.38 0.83 -13.26
CA VAL A 243 0.60 1.32 -11.89
C VAL A 243 -0.49 0.81 -10.95
N ILE A 244 -0.09 0.21 -9.84
CA ILE A 244 -0.97 -0.05 -8.69
C ILE A 244 -0.57 0.88 -7.55
N SER A 245 -1.52 1.67 -7.06
CA SER A 245 -1.33 2.66 -6.00
C SER A 245 -2.36 2.46 -4.88
N HIS A 246 -1.88 1.99 -3.73
CA HIS A 246 -2.68 1.88 -2.51
C HIS A 246 -2.53 3.13 -1.64
N SER A 247 -3.62 3.82 -1.36
CA SER A 247 -3.65 5.07 -0.59
C SER A 247 -2.54 6.04 -1.03
N GLY A 248 -2.47 6.35 -2.34
CA GLY A 248 -1.38 7.14 -2.90
C GLY A 248 -1.20 8.48 -2.19
N ALA A 249 0.03 8.81 -1.79
CA ALA A 249 0.35 10.04 -1.08
C ALA A 249 0.37 11.27 -2.02
N PHE A 250 -0.77 11.56 -2.64
CA PHE A 250 -0.90 12.61 -3.67
C PHE A 250 -0.97 14.04 -3.13
N ILE A 251 -0.91 14.22 -1.80
CA ILE A 251 -0.57 15.52 -1.20
C ILE A 251 0.95 15.66 -1.28
N ALA A 252 1.45 16.08 -2.44
CA ALA A 252 2.87 16.21 -2.72
C ALA A 252 3.15 17.30 -3.77
N ALA A 253 4.25 18.01 -3.57
CA ALA A 253 4.84 18.94 -4.53
C ALA A 253 6.37 18.93 -4.41
N PRO A 254 7.12 19.34 -5.46
CA PRO A 254 8.59 19.31 -5.44
C PRO A 254 9.24 20.01 -4.23
N ASP A 255 8.61 21.05 -3.68
CA ASP A 255 9.04 21.82 -2.51
C ASP A 255 8.40 21.36 -1.19
N GLY A 256 7.52 20.36 -1.23
CA GLY A 256 6.82 19.81 -0.07
C GLY A 256 7.68 18.92 0.83
N ARG A 257 8.99 18.79 0.56
CA ARG A 257 9.95 18.10 1.43
C ARG A 257 11.11 19.02 1.81
N GLN A 258 11.38 19.12 3.11
CA GLN A 258 12.52 19.85 3.68
C GLN A 258 13.37 18.90 4.53
N GLY A 259 14.53 18.49 3.99
CA GLY A 259 15.35 17.45 4.62
C GLY A 259 14.57 16.14 4.72
N SER A 260 14.50 15.54 5.91
CA SER A 260 13.74 14.29 6.14
C SER A 260 12.23 14.50 6.34
N THR A 261 11.78 15.75 6.48
CA THR A 261 10.39 16.09 6.77
C THR A 261 9.60 16.30 5.47
N ILE A 262 8.46 15.62 5.36
CA ILE A 262 7.51 15.78 4.26
C ILE A 262 6.26 16.47 4.80
N ASP A 263 5.83 17.55 4.13
CA ASP A 263 4.51 18.11 4.32
C ASP A 263 3.48 17.16 3.69
N THR A 264 2.72 16.49 4.56
CA THR A 264 1.72 15.48 4.19
C THR A 264 0.30 16.01 4.29
N THR A 265 0.12 17.33 4.43
CA THR A 265 -1.18 17.98 4.64
C THR A 265 -1.43 19.14 3.68
N SER A 266 -0.43 19.96 3.41
CA SER A 266 -0.57 21.24 2.71
C SER A 266 0.31 21.38 1.47
N ALA A 267 1.09 20.35 1.10
CA ALA A 267 2.00 20.40 -0.04
C ALA A 267 1.31 20.59 -1.41
N GLY A 268 -0.02 20.57 -1.49
CA GLY A 268 -0.75 20.60 -2.76
C GLY A 268 -0.75 19.26 -3.48
N GLU A 269 -1.24 19.23 -4.72
CA GLU A 269 -1.45 17.99 -5.49
C GLU A 269 -0.76 18.05 -6.85
N TRP A 270 0.53 18.40 -6.84
CA TRP A 270 1.30 18.74 -8.04
C TRP A 270 1.24 17.65 -9.10
N LEU A 271 1.39 16.36 -8.72
CA LEU A 271 1.39 15.26 -9.70
C LEU A 271 0.04 15.15 -10.45
N ARG A 272 -1.07 15.40 -9.76
CA ARG A 272 -2.40 15.43 -10.40
C ARG A 272 -2.49 16.55 -11.43
N GLU A 273 -1.98 17.73 -11.08
CA GLU A 273 -1.95 18.88 -11.98
C GLU A 273 -1.06 18.62 -13.20
N GLN A 274 0.09 17.97 -13.00
CA GLN A 274 0.98 17.59 -14.10
C GLN A 274 0.36 16.56 -15.05
N LEU A 275 -0.41 15.60 -14.54
CA LEU A 275 -1.14 14.64 -15.38
C LEU A 275 -2.17 15.34 -16.27
N GLN A 276 -2.80 16.42 -15.79
CA GLN A 276 -3.73 17.21 -16.59
C GLN A 276 -3.01 18.02 -17.68
N LEU A 277 -1.81 18.53 -17.39
CA LEU A 277 -1.00 19.28 -18.35
C LEU A 277 -0.35 18.37 -19.41
N ARG A 278 0.10 17.19 -19.01
CA ARG A 278 0.74 16.18 -19.86
C ARG A 278 0.11 14.80 -19.59
N PRO A 279 -1.06 14.51 -20.19
CA PRO A 279 -1.73 13.23 -20.02
C PRO A 279 -0.88 12.09 -20.61
N PRO A 280 -0.69 10.97 -19.89
CA PRO A 280 -0.07 9.78 -20.44
C PRO A 280 -1.02 9.09 -21.45
N THR A 281 -0.48 8.51 -22.52
CA THR A 281 -1.29 7.87 -23.57
C THR A 281 -1.64 6.42 -23.28
N ASP A 282 -0.72 5.66 -22.68
CA ASP A 282 -0.82 4.19 -22.58
C ASP A 282 -0.69 3.68 -21.14
N LEU A 283 -1.16 4.46 -20.16
CA LEU A 283 -1.07 4.11 -18.75
C LEU A 283 -2.36 3.42 -18.27
N GLN A 284 -2.21 2.27 -17.62
CA GLN A 284 -3.27 1.58 -16.88
C GLN A 284 -3.03 1.72 -15.37
N LEU A 285 -4.04 2.16 -14.61
CA LEU A 285 -3.91 2.37 -13.17
C LEU A 285 -4.96 1.61 -12.34
N SER A 286 -4.55 1.08 -11.20
CA SER A 286 -5.44 0.66 -10.12
C SER A 286 -5.16 1.54 -8.93
N LEU A 287 -6.18 2.24 -8.46
CA LEU A 287 -6.10 3.07 -7.27
C LEU A 287 -7.06 2.54 -6.22
N ASP A 288 -6.66 2.61 -4.97
CA ASP A 288 -7.56 2.42 -3.84
C ASP A 288 -7.14 3.25 -2.63
N THR A 289 -8.04 3.39 -1.67
CA THR A 289 -7.79 4.12 -0.43
C THR A 289 -8.79 3.68 0.64
N GLY A 290 -8.42 3.83 1.91
CA GLY A 290 -9.33 3.74 3.03
C GLY A 290 -10.26 4.96 3.11
N THR A 291 -11.47 4.78 3.64
CA THR A 291 -12.42 5.88 3.88
C THR A 291 -12.16 6.61 5.20
N LEU A 292 -11.32 6.07 6.07
CA LEU A 292 -10.95 6.64 7.37
C LEU A 292 -9.49 7.10 7.37
N GLU A 293 -9.09 7.80 6.31
CA GLU A 293 -7.76 8.40 6.20
C GLU A 293 -7.75 9.73 5.46
N TRP A 294 -6.80 10.60 5.81
CA TRP A 294 -6.62 11.93 5.24
C TRP A 294 -6.31 11.95 3.73
N LEU A 295 -5.85 10.83 3.16
CA LEU A 295 -5.56 10.70 1.73
C LEU A 295 -6.78 10.30 0.88
N LEU A 296 -7.94 10.06 1.49
CA LEU A 296 -9.18 9.75 0.76
C LEU A 296 -9.50 10.82 -0.29
N SER A 297 -9.53 12.09 0.12
CA SER A 297 -9.91 13.18 -0.77
C SER A 297 -8.93 13.39 -1.94
N PRO A 298 -7.60 13.41 -1.73
CA PRO A 298 -6.62 13.40 -2.83
C PRO A 298 -6.76 12.22 -3.79
N ASN A 299 -7.01 11.00 -3.29
CA ASN A 299 -7.18 9.83 -4.15
C ASN A 299 -8.48 9.89 -4.97
N ARG A 300 -9.59 10.37 -4.40
CA ARG A 300 -10.82 10.67 -5.15
C ARG A 300 -10.59 11.67 -6.27
N ARG A 301 -9.88 12.77 -5.99
CA ARG A 301 -9.55 13.79 -7.00
C ARG A 301 -8.62 13.27 -8.08
N MET A 302 -7.64 12.43 -7.73
CA MET A 302 -6.79 11.77 -8.71
C MET A 302 -7.63 10.86 -9.63
N ALA A 303 -8.49 10.00 -9.07
CA ALA A 303 -9.36 9.14 -9.86
C ALA A 303 -10.28 9.94 -10.79
N ALA A 304 -10.90 11.03 -10.30
CA ALA A 304 -11.70 11.93 -11.13
C ALA A 304 -10.89 12.55 -12.29
N ALA A 305 -9.66 13.01 -12.02
CA ALA A 305 -8.80 13.56 -13.06
C ALA A 305 -8.43 12.50 -14.13
N LEU A 306 -8.15 11.25 -13.72
CA LEU A 306 -7.88 10.15 -14.66
C LEU A 306 -9.10 9.85 -15.53
N GLN A 307 -10.31 9.92 -14.96
CA GLN A 307 -11.56 9.76 -15.68
C GLN A 307 -11.77 10.87 -16.72
N ASP A 308 -11.57 12.13 -16.35
CA ASP A 308 -11.69 13.28 -17.27
C ASP A 308 -10.70 13.20 -18.44
N LEU A 309 -9.51 12.63 -18.18
CA LEU A 309 -8.46 12.41 -19.17
C LEU A 309 -8.65 11.13 -20.00
N ASN A 310 -9.70 10.35 -19.76
CA ASN A 310 -9.95 9.03 -20.37
C ASN A 310 -8.78 8.04 -20.20
N ILE A 311 -8.06 8.12 -19.09
CA ILE A 311 -6.98 7.19 -18.76
C ILE A 311 -7.61 5.90 -18.20
N ARG A 312 -7.14 4.73 -18.65
CA ARG A 312 -7.68 3.44 -18.23
C ARG A 312 -7.39 3.20 -16.74
N HIS A 313 -8.40 3.28 -15.88
CA HIS A 313 -8.20 3.09 -14.45
C HIS A 313 -9.37 2.40 -13.73
N GLN A 314 -9.09 1.83 -12.56
CA GLN A 314 -10.09 1.52 -11.54
C GLN A 314 -9.80 2.29 -10.26
N TYR A 315 -10.85 2.60 -9.51
CA TYR A 315 -10.74 3.22 -8.18
C TYR A 315 -11.67 2.53 -7.18
N ARG A 316 -11.15 2.18 -6.01
CA ARG A 316 -11.92 1.50 -4.94
C ARG A 316 -11.68 2.13 -3.57
N GLU A 317 -12.69 2.07 -2.73
CA GLU A 317 -12.63 2.56 -1.36
C GLU A 317 -12.94 1.43 -0.39
N TYR A 318 -12.22 1.42 0.74
CA TYR A 318 -12.39 0.40 1.78
C TYR A 318 -12.74 1.06 3.11
N PRO A 319 -13.68 0.52 3.89
CA PRO A 319 -14.09 1.09 5.18
C PRO A 319 -13.02 0.84 6.26
N SER A 320 -11.85 1.45 6.13
CA SER A 320 -10.69 1.31 7.02
C SER A 320 -9.77 2.52 6.83
N GLY A 321 -8.72 2.64 7.64
CA GLY A 321 -7.75 3.73 7.56
C GLY A 321 -6.54 3.47 6.65
N HIS A 322 -5.49 4.26 6.85
CA HIS A 322 -4.21 4.19 6.13
C HIS A 322 -3.33 3.06 6.68
N ASN A 323 -3.75 1.80 6.49
CA ASN A 323 -3.16 0.65 7.15
C ASN A 323 -3.07 -0.59 6.24
N TRP A 324 -2.34 -1.63 6.68
CA TRP A 324 -2.15 -2.84 5.88
C TRP A 324 -3.39 -3.71 5.78
N VAL A 325 -4.39 -3.55 6.66
CA VAL A 325 -5.67 -4.27 6.50
C VAL A 325 -6.38 -3.76 5.26
N THR A 326 -6.42 -2.44 5.06
CA THR A 326 -6.89 -1.81 3.83
C THR A 326 -6.12 -2.33 2.62
N TRP A 327 -4.78 -2.20 2.62
CA TRP A 327 -3.98 -2.52 1.44
C TRP A 327 -3.99 -4.01 1.11
N GLN A 328 -3.89 -4.90 2.10
CA GLN A 328 -3.98 -6.35 1.89
C GLN A 328 -5.33 -6.72 1.26
N ASN A 329 -6.43 -6.13 1.75
CA ASN A 329 -7.75 -6.40 1.23
C ASN A 329 -7.93 -5.88 -0.21
N ALA A 330 -7.18 -4.84 -0.60
CA ALA A 330 -7.20 -4.26 -1.94
C ALA A 330 -6.35 -4.99 -2.97
N LEU A 331 -5.28 -5.69 -2.55
CA LEU A 331 -4.36 -6.40 -3.46
C LEU A 331 -5.07 -7.28 -4.52
N PRO A 332 -6.11 -8.08 -4.19
CA PRO A 332 -6.72 -8.99 -5.16
C PRO A 332 -7.38 -8.27 -6.32
N GLU A 333 -8.18 -7.25 -6.04
CA GLU A 333 -8.86 -6.45 -7.08
C GLU A 333 -7.86 -5.70 -7.95
N ALA A 334 -6.78 -5.18 -7.36
CA ALA A 334 -5.71 -4.53 -8.12
C ALA A 334 -4.98 -5.49 -9.06
N LEU A 335 -4.65 -6.69 -8.58
CA LEU A 335 -3.98 -7.73 -9.35
C LEU A 335 -4.84 -8.22 -10.53
N LEU A 336 -6.11 -8.54 -10.26
CA LEU A 336 -7.04 -9.04 -11.29
C LEU A 336 -7.23 -8.01 -12.40
N TYR A 337 -7.46 -6.75 -12.03
CA TYR A 337 -7.61 -5.65 -12.99
C TYR A 337 -6.38 -5.47 -13.89
N MET A 338 -5.18 -5.53 -13.32
CA MET A 338 -3.93 -5.40 -14.10
C MET A 338 -3.66 -6.57 -15.05
N GLN A 339 -4.31 -7.72 -14.79
CA GLN A 339 -4.30 -8.92 -15.62
C GLN A 339 -5.48 -8.97 -16.60
N GLY A 340 -6.30 -7.91 -16.66
CA GLY A 340 -7.42 -7.80 -17.60
C GLY A 340 -8.63 -8.65 -17.23
N ARG A 341 -8.87 -8.86 -15.93
CA ARG A 341 -9.89 -9.76 -15.38
C ARG A 341 -10.99 -9.02 -14.64
#